data_AF-A0A8H4UWE4-F1
#
_entry.id   AF-A0A8H4UWE4-F1
#
_cell.length_a   1.000
_cell.length_b   1.000
_cell.length_c   1.000
_cell.angle_alpha   90.00
_cell.angle_beta   90.00
_cell.angle_gamma   90.00
#
_symmetry.space_group_name_H-M   'P 1'
#
loop_
_entity.id
_entity.type
_entity.pdbx_description
1 polymer ?
#
loop_
_entity_poly.entity_id
_entity_poly.type
_entity_poly.pdbx_seq_one_letter_code
_entity_poly.pdbx_strand_id
1 'polypeptide(L)'
;MADALSIEQNNKIRIALGLKPLPVPGAEAPSGPVFKEAKESAEEDEPGSTLESREAQGYQNWQKLQDEADARRKRQEKNAAIKRARDLA
;
A
#
# COMPACT_ATOMS: atom_id res chain seq x y z
N MET A 1 -41.53 1.77 11.40
CA MET A 1 -41.26 0.54 10.62
C MET A 1 -41.32 0.78 9.10
N ALA A 2 -42.26 1.59 8.57
CA ALA A 2 -42.34 1.85 7.13
C ALA A 2 -41.16 2.68 6.57
N ASP A 3 -40.56 3.56 7.37
CA ASP A 3 -39.51 4.47 6.88
C ASP A 3 -38.16 3.77 6.64
N ALA A 4 -37.83 2.73 7.41
CA ALA A 4 -36.55 2.01 7.25
C ALA A 4 -36.44 1.32 5.88
N LEU A 5 -37.54 0.71 5.41
CA LEU A 5 -37.63 0.09 4.08
C LEU A 5 -37.53 1.11 2.94
N SER A 6 -38.06 2.32 3.15
CA SER A 6 -37.95 3.43 2.20
C SER A 6 -36.52 3.95 2.08
N ILE A 7 -35.80 4.06 3.22
CA ILE A 7 -34.40 4.50 3.24
C ILE A 7 -33.49 3.50 2.52
N GLU A 8 -33.72 2.20 2.68
CA GLU A 8 -32.96 1.16 1.97
C GLU A 8 -33.15 1.24 0.44
N GLN A 9 -34.37 1.49 -0.02
CA GLN A 9 -34.65 1.68 -1.45
C GLN A 9 -33.96 2.94 -2.00
N ASN A 10 -33.97 4.03 -1.24
CA ASN A 10 -33.25 5.25 -1.62
C ASN A 10 -31.73 5.02 -1.64
N ASN A 11 -31.20 4.24 -0.70
CA ASN A 11 -29.79 3.87 -0.65
C ASN A 11 -29.34 3.08 -1.89
N LYS A 12 -30.19 2.21 -2.44
CA LYS A 12 -29.89 1.53 -3.72
C LYS A 12 -29.68 2.52 -4.87
N ILE A 13 -30.51 3.58 -4.93
CA ILE A 13 -30.37 4.65 -5.93
C ILE A 13 -29.09 5.45 -5.68
N ARG A 14 -28.80 5.81 -4.42
CA ARG A 14 -27.57 6.55 -4.06
C ARG A 14 -26.32 5.77 -4.43
N ILE A 15 -26.27 4.47 -4.14
CA ILE A 15 -25.16 3.60 -4.52
C ILE A 15 -24.98 3.55 -6.04
N ALA A 16 -26.08 3.42 -6.80
CA ALA A 16 -26.03 3.43 -8.27
C ALA A 16 -25.52 4.77 -8.85
N LEU A 17 -25.73 5.87 -8.13
CA LEU A 17 -25.24 7.20 -8.47
C LEU A 17 -23.86 7.53 -7.88
N GLY A 18 -23.21 6.57 -7.20
CA GLY A 18 -21.91 6.78 -6.54
C GLY A 18 -21.97 7.65 -5.28
N LEU A 19 -23.16 7.90 -4.74
CA LEU A 19 -23.38 8.68 -3.52
C LEU A 19 -23.34 7.79 -2.28
N LYS A 20 -22.75 8.30 -1.18
CA LYS A 20 -22.68 7.61 0.11
C LYS A 20 -24.08 7.28 0.63
N PRO A 21 -24.41 6.03 1.00
CA PRO A 21 -25.73 5.68 1.52
C PRO A 21 -26.00 6.38 2.86
N LEU A 22 -27.28 6.70 3.11
CA LEU A 22 -27.73 7.27 4.37
C LEU A 22 -27.75 6.18 5.46
N PRO A 23 -27.39 6.53 6.72
CA PRO A 23 -27.47 5.61 7.84
C PRO A 23 -28.93 5.23 8.12
N VAL A 24 -29.23 3.93 8.15
CA VAL A 24 -30.56 3.40 8.48
C VAL A 24 -30.63 3.22 10.00
N PRO A 25 -31.65 3.78 10.69
CA PRO A 25 -31.81 3.59 12.13
C PRO A 25 -31.93 2.10 12.50
N GLY A 26 -30.98 1.59 13.30
CA GLY A 26 -30.95 0.20 13.78
C GLY A 26 -30.21 -0.80 12.89
N ALA A 27 -29.69 -0.39 11.73
CA ALA A 27 -28.83 -1.23 10.91
C ALA A 27 -27.36 -1.09 11.36
N GLU A 28 -26.66 -2.22 11.49
CA GLU A 28 -25.20 -2.23 11.66
C GLU A 28 -24.53 -1.60 10.43
N ALA A 29 -23.37 -0.99 10.66
CA ALA A 29 -22.59 -0.33 9.61
C ALA A 29 -22.44 -1.24 8.38
N PRO A 30 -22.48 -0.69 7.14
CA PRO A 30 -22.52 -1.50 5.93
C PRO A 30 -21.36 -2.50 5.91
N SER A 31 -21.68 -3.79 5.69
CA SER A 31 -20.74 -4.92 5.70
C SER A 31 -19.79 -4.97 4.49
N GLY A 32 -19.59 -3.83 3.82
CA GLY A 32 -18.71 -3.69 2.67
C GLY A 32 -17.37 -3.03 3.04
N PRO A 33 -16.37 -3.08 2.15
CA PRO A 33 -15.12 -2.37 2.37
C PRO A 33 -15.40 -0.87 2.51
N VAL A 34 -15.15 -0.34 3.70
CA VAL A 34 -15.19 1.10 3.96
C VAL A 34 -13.86 1.67 3.49
N PHE A 35 -13.87 2.33 2.33
CA PHE A 35 -12.70 3.06 1.86
C PHE A 35 -12.48 4.28 2.76
N LYS A 36 -11.24 4.44 3.23
CA LYS A 36 -10.83 5.64 3.94
C LYS A 36 -10.91 6.81 2.95
N GLU A 37 -11.40 7.96 3.41
CA GLU A 37 -11.33 9.17 2.60
C GLU A 37 -9.86 9.44 2.23
N ALA A 38 -9.63 9.81 0.97
CA ALA A 38 -8.30 10.16 0.50
C ALA A 38 -7.78 11.27 1.43
N LYS A 39 -6.64 11.02 2.08
CA LYS A 39 -5.92 12.14 2.69
C LYS A 39 -5.60 13.08 1.55
N GLU A 40 -5.91 14.37 1.70
CA GLU A 40 -5.24 15.45 0.97
C GLU A 40 -3.75 15.45 1.37
N SER A 41 -3.03 14.36 1.11
CA SER A 41 -1.59 14.41 0.95
C SER A 41 -1.38 15.04 -0.42
N ALA A 42 -0.65 16.15 -0.40
CA ALA A 42 -0.28 16.98 -1.54
C ALA A 42 -0.03 16.17 -2.81
N GLU A 43 -0.27 16.81 -3.95
CA GLU A 43 0.04 16.42 -5.33
C GLU A 43 1.54 16.09 -5.54
N GLU A 44 2.12 15.24 -4.70
CA GLU A 44 3.36 14.55 -4.98
C GLU A 44 2.98 13.36 -5.85
N ASP A 45 3.29 13.47 -7.15
CA ASP A 45 3.15 12.38 -8.11
C ASP A 45 3.53 11.05 -7.47
N GLU A 46 2.56 10.14 -7.32
CA GLU A 46 2.83 8.83 -6.75
C GLU A 46 3.96 8.16 -7.54
N PRO A 47 5.00 7.62 -6.88
CA PRO A 47 6.16 7.08 -7.58
C PRO A 47 5.74 5.95 -8.53
N GLY A 48 5.96 6.15 -9.84
CA GLY A 48 5.59 5.21 -10.88
C GLY A 48 4.16 5.37 -11.43
N SER A 49 3.52 6.52 -11.18
CA SER A 49 2.20 6.91 -11.72
C SER A 49 2.18 7.06 -13.24
N THR A 50 3.35 7.35 -13.84
CA THR A 50 3.55 7.48 -15.30
C THR A 50 4.60 6.48 -15.80
N LEU A 51 4.59 6.19 -17.10
CA LEU A 51 5.59 5.30 -17.69
C LEU A 51 6.99 5.88 -17.52
N GLU A 52 7.15 7.18 -17.73
CA GLU A 52 8.39 7.91 -17.58
C GLU A 52 8.92 7.87 -16.14
N SER A 53 8.05 8.02 -15.14
CA SER A 53 8.47 7.93 -13.72
C SER A 53 8.82 6.50 -13.32
N ARG A 54 8.16 5.48 -13.89
CA ARG A 54 8.51 4.07 -13.68
C ARG A 54 9.85 3.70 -14.33
N GLU A 55 10.09 4.18 -15.55
CA GLU A 55 11.33 3.92 -16.29
C GLU A 55 12.54 4.59 -15.60
N ALA A 56 12.38 5.82 -15.11
CA ALA A 56 13.42 6.52 -14.36
C ALA A 56 13.89 5.77 -13.10
N GLN A 57 13.01 4.97 -12.49
CA GLN A 57 13.35 4.13 -11.33
C GLN A 57 14.11 2.86 -11.71
N GLY A 58 14.12 2.45 -12.98
CA GLY A 58 14.76 1.21 -13.42
C GLY A 58 16.25 1.15 -13.08
N TYR A 59 16.99 2.22 -13.37
CA TYR A 59 18.42 2.30 -13.07
C TYR A 59 18.69 2.31 -11.56
N GLN A 60 17.91 3.08 -10.80
CA GLN A 60 18.07 3.17 -9.34
C GLN A 60 17.81 1.82 -8.65
N ASN A 61 16.81 1.07 -9.12
CA ASN A 61 16.50 -0.27 -8.62
C ASN A 61 17.64 -1.25 -8.89
N TRP A 62 18.21 -1.23 -10.10
CA TRP A 62 19.37 -2.07 -10.44
C TRP A 62 20.58 -1.73 -9.57
N GLN A 63 20.90 -0.44 -9.43
CA GLN A 63 22.03 0.01 -8.62
C GLN A 63 21.87 -0.43 -7.16
N LYS A 64 20.67 -0.26 -6.59
CA LYS A 64 20.37 -0.72 -5.23
C LYS A 64 20.59 -2.23 -5.07
N LEU A 65 20.14 -3.03 -6.05
CA LEU A 65 20.33 -4.48 -6.01
C LEU A 65 21.82 -4.86 -6.03
N GLN A 66 22.61 -4.14 -6.83
CA GLN A 66 24.06 -4.33 -6.92
C GLN A 66 24.76 -3.96 -5.61
N ASP A 67 24.40 -2.81 -5.03
CA ASP A 67 24.95 -2.34 -3.76
C ASP A 67 24.61 -3.32 -2.61
N GLU A 68 23.38 -3.86 -2.59
CA GLU A 68 22.98 -4.88 -1.62
C GLU A 68 23.74 -6.20 -1.78
N ALA A 69 24.04 -6.62 -3.02
CA ALA A 69 24.86 -7.79 -3.30
C ALA A 69 26.30 -7.60 -2.78
N ASP A 70 26.89 -6.43 -3.06
CA ASP A 70 28.24 -6.10 -2.59
C ASP A 70 28.33 -5.97 -1.08
N ALA A 71 27.33 -5.34 -0.45
CA ALA A 71 27.24 -5.26 1.00
C ALA A 71 27.11 -6.65 1.64
N ARG A 72 26.31 -7.56 1.06
CA ARG A 72 26.20 -8.96 1.52
C ARG A 72 27.54 -9.68 1.41
N ARG A 73 28.24 -9.58 0.28
CA ARG A 73 29.55 -10.21 0.07
C ARG A 73 30.57 -9.72 1.11
N LYS A 74 30.69 -8.40 1.30
CA LYS A 74 31.60 -7.82 2.30
C LYS A 74 31.31 -8.31 3.73
N ARG A 75 30.02 -8.45 4.10
CA ARG A 75 29.64 -9.01 5.41
C ARG A 75 30.03 -10.48 5.53
N GLN A 76 29.79 -11.28 4.50
CA GLN A 76 30.14 -12.70 4.49
C GLN A 76 31.65 -12.91 4.58
N GLU A 77 32.45 -12.12 3.85
CA GLU A 77 33.91 -12.17 3.89
C GLU A 77 34.45 -11.84 5.29
N LYS A 78 33.93 -10.78 5.92
CA LYS A 78 34.30 -10.43 7.31
C LYS A 78 33.95 -11.55 8.27
N ASN A 79 32.74 -12.08 8.18
CA ASN A 79 32.30 -13.18 9.06
C ASN A 79 33.14 -14.44 8.85
N ALA A 80 33.48 -14.77 7.59
CA ALA A 80 34.33 -15.90 7.26
C ALA A 80 35.76 -15.71 7.79
N ALA A 81 36.33 -14.50 7.69
CA ALA A 81 37.65 -14.19 8.24
C ALA A 81 37.67 -14.32 9.77
N ILE A 82 36.66 -13.78 10.45
CA ILE A 82 36.49 -13.92 11.90
C ILE A 82 36.35 -15.40 12.30
N LYS A 83 35.54 -16.16 11.56
CA LYS A 83 35.37 -17.60 11.82
C LYS A 83 36.69 -18.36 11.66
N ARG A 84 37.45 -18.13 10.57
CA ARG A 84 38.77 -18.75 10.40
C ARG A 84 39.73 -18.40 11.52
N ALA A 85 39.78 -17.14 11.93
CA ALA A 85 40.64 -16.71 13.04
C ALA A 85 40.24 -17.37 14.37
N ARG A 86 38.94 -17.59 14.60
CA ARG A 86 38.43 -18.32 15.75
C ARG A 86 38.78 -19.81 15.70
N ASP A 87 38.64 -20.45 14.55
CA ASP A 87 38.90 -21.89 14.39
C ASP A 87 40.40 -22.24 14.48
N LEU A 88 41.29 -21.25 14.35
CA LEU A 88 42.75 -21.38 14.49
C LEU A 88 43.27 -21.14 15.91
N ALA A 89 42.43 -20.68 16.85
CA ALA A 89 42.76 -20.44 18.25
C ALA A 89 42.29 -21.61 19.14
#